data_AF-A0A636K3J8-F1
#
_entry.id   AF-A0A636K3J8-F1
#
_cell.length_a   1.000
_cell.length_b   1.000
_cell.length_c   1.000
_cell.angle_alpha   90.00
_cell.angle_beta   90.00
_cell.angle_gamma   90.00
#
_symmetry.space_group_name_H-M   'P 1'
#
loop_
_entity.id
_entity.type
_entity.pdbx_description
1 polymer ?
#
loop_
_entity_poly.entity_id
_entity_poly.type
_entity_poly.pdbx_seq_one_letter_code
_entity_poly.pdbx_strand_id
1 'polypeptide(L)'
;MILTEQQIERSRQRAIEAKNRAIAKQRAKMSDPAWRAEQYQKRRDAENRRRERMRSSPPPANPRKPTKSRGLKGRTPTAEEKRIANALGSLPCIACYMHGVINNVVSLHHIDGRTAPDCHKKQLPLCNWHHQYAAPPEIRKIYPWLVPVHADGNVGGKSEFSRLNKPEGDLLVDAYLLAGLLV
;
A
#
# COMPACT_ATOMS: atom_id res chain seq x y z
N MET A 1 25.61 49.38 -2.20
CA MET A 1 25.99 49.43 -0.77
C MET A 1 25.82 48.05 -0.18
N ILE A 2 26.91 47.40 0.22
CA ILE A 2 26.88 46.09 0.88
C ILE A 2 26.55 46.35 2.36
N LEU A 3 25.51 45.68 2.88
CA LEU A 3 25.12 45.81 4.29
C LEU A 3 26.27 45.31 5.17
N THR A 4 26.57 46.06 6.23
CA THR A 4 27.59 45.66 7.19
C THR A 4 27.10 44.46 7.98
N GLU A 5 28.04 43.67 8.52
CA GLU A 5 27.75 42.49 9.32
C GLU A 5 26.83 42.79 10.51
N GLN A 6 27.01 43.97 11.13
CA GLN A 6 26.15 44.48 12.20
C GLN A 6 24.72 44.77 11.74
N GLN A 7 24.52 45.26 10.51
CA GLN A 7 23.19 45.51 9.94
C GLN A 7 22.46 44.20 9.63
N ILE A 8 23.20 43.19 9.15
CA ILE A 8 22.67 41.84 8.89
C ILE A 8 22.22 41.18 10.20
N GLU A 9 23.04 41.25 11.25
CA GLU A 9 22.73 40.65 12.55
C GLU A 9 21.50 41.30 13.21
N ARG A 10 21.41 42.63 13.17
CA ARG A 10 20.23 43.37 13.67
C ARG A 10 18.95 43.01 12.93
N SER A 11 19.03 42.75 11.63
CA SER A 11 17.89 42.30 10.82
C SER A 11 17.44 40.88 11.21
N ARG A 12 18.40 39.95 11.40
CA ARG A 12 18.13 38.59 11.87
C ARG A 12 17.49 38.58 13.25
N GLN A 13 18.00 39.37 14.19
CA GLN A 13 17.43 39.50 15.53
C GLN A 13 15.98 39.99 15.49
N ARG A 14 15.70 41.03 14.71
CA ARG A 14 14.32 41.54 14.51
C ARG A 14 13.39 40.48 13.92
N ALA A 15 13.86 39.70 12.95
CA ALA A 15 13.09 38.61 12.36
C ALA A 15 12.81 37.49 13.38
N ILE A 16 13.80 37.12 14.19
CA ILE A 16 13.66 36.12 15.27
C ILE A 16 12.67 36.61 16.32
N GLU A 17 12.77 37.85 16.77
CA GLU A 17 11.82 38.44 17.73
C GLU A 17 10.39 38.48 17.18
N ALA A 18 10.22 38.90 15.91
CA ALA A 18 8.91 38.91 15.28
C ALA A 18 8.30 37.51 15.22
N LYS A 19 9.11 36.50 14.86
CA LYS A 19 8.70 35.09 14.88
C LYS A 19 8.32 34.63 16.28
N ASN A 20 9.13 34.95 17.29
CA ASN A 20 8.86 34.57 18.68
C ASN A 20 7.58 35.22 19.22
N ARG A 21 7.33 36.50 18.90
CA ARG A 21 6.07 37.19 19.23
C ARG A 21 4.86 36.54 18.56
N ALA A 22 4.97 36.15 17.29
CA ALA A 22 3.90 35.45 16.59
C ALA A 22 3.60 34.08 17.22
N ILE A 23 4.64 33.31 17.57
CA ILE A 23 4.51 32.01 18.25
C ILE A 23 3.86 32.19 19.63
N ALA A 24 4.29 33.17 20.41
CA ALA A 24 3.70 33.46 21.73
C ALA A 24 2.22 33.82 21.62
N LYS A 25 1.85 34.67 20.65
CA LYS A 25 0.44 35.02 20.38
C LYS A 25 -0.40 33.81 19.97
N GLN A 26 0.15 32.93 19.14
CA GLN A 26 -0.53 31.70 18.74
C GLN A 26 -0.69 30.74 19.92
N ARG A 27 0.33 30.57 20.77
CA ARG A 27 0.25 29.76 22.00
C ARG A 27 -0.80 30.30 22.96
N ALA A 28 -0.82 31.61 23.20
CA ALA A 28 -1.82 32.25 24.07
C ALA A 28 -3.26 32.04 23.54
N LYS A 29 -3.44 32.12 22.21
CA LYS A 29 -4.71 31.85 21.54
C LYS A 29 -5.14 30.38 21.66
N MET A 30 -4.20 29.45 21.58
CA MET A 30 -4.46 28.02 21.77
C MET A 30 -4.70 27.66 23.25
N SER A 31 -4.09 28.37 24.20
CA SER A 31 -4.31 28.13 25.62
C SER A 31 -5.67 28.63 26.11
N ASP A 32 -6.22 29.65 25.46
CA ASP A 32 -7.56 30.18 25.75
C ASP A 32 -8.65 29.10 25.54
N PRO A 33 -9.33 28.65 26.61
CA PRO A 33 -10.40 27.66 26.51
C PRO A 33 -11.60 28.10 25.68
N ALA A 34 -11.96 29.39 25.71
CA ALA A 34 -13.09 29.91 24.95
C ALA A 34 -12.81 29.86 23.44
N TRP A 35 -11.61 30.27 23.04
CA TRP A 35 -11.18 30.19 21.65
C TRP A 35 -11.15 28.74 21.13
N ARG A 36 -10.64 27.80 21.94
CA ARG A 36 -10.65 26.38 21.57
C ARG A 36 -12.08 25.85 21.38
N ALA A 37 -12.98 26.15 22.31
CA ALA A 37 -14.39 25.73 22.23
C ALA A 37 -15.07 26.28 20.97
N GLU A 38 -14.84 27.55 20.64
CA GLU A 38 -15.33 28.19 19.41
C GLU A 38 -14.82 27.47 18.14
N GLN A 39 -13.53 27.12 18.09
CA GLN A 39 -12.99 26.37 16.94
C GLN A 39 -13.58 24.96 16.80
N TYR A 40 -13.81 24.27 17.92
CA TYR A 40 -14.50 22.97 17.91
C TYR A 40 -15.91 23.10 17.37
N GLN A 41 -16.66 24.10 17.84
CA GLN A 41 -18.02 24.36 17.37
C GLN A 41 -18.05 24.68 15.87
N LYS A 42 -17.15 25.55 15.40
CA LYS A 42 -17.03 25.89 13.97
C LYS A 42 -16.74 24.69 13.08
N ARG A 43 -15.88 23.75 13.53
CA ARG A 43 -15.64 22.49 12.81
C ARG A 43 -16.87 21.59 12.77
N ARG A 44 -17.57 21.46 13.89
CA ARG A 44 -18.79 20.66 13.99
C ARG A 44 -19.90 21.22 13.08
N ASP A 45 -20.07 22.53 13.06
CA ASP A 45 -21.04 23.20 12.19
C ASP A 45 -20.68 23.04 10.70
N ALA A 46 -19.39 23.09 10.36
CA ALA A 46 -18.92 22.83 9.00
C ALA A 46 -19.20 21.36 8.57
N GLU A 47 -18.97 20.40 9.47
CA GLU A 47 -19.28 19.00 9.20
C GLU A 47 -20.79 18.76 9.05
N ASN A 48 -21.60 19.36 9.93
CA ASN A 48 -23.06 19.28 9.84
C ASN A 48 -23.57 19.85 8.51
N ARG A 49 -23.11 21.03 8.10
CA ARG A 49 -23.44 21.61 6.78
C ARG A 49 -23.03 20.71 5.62
N ARG A 50 -21.87 20.05 5.71
CA ARG A 50 -21.43 19.09 4.69
C ARG A 50 -22.34 17.86 4.64
N ARG A 51 -22.72 17.31 5.79
CA ARG A 51 -23.63 16.16 5.90
C ARG A 51 -25.02 16.51 5.39
N GLU A 52 -25.54 17.66 5.76
CA GLU A 52 -26.84 18.16 5.31
C GLU A 52 -26.83 18.38 3.79
N ARG A 53 -25.80 19.03 3.25
CA ARG A 53 -25.60 19.15 1.80
C ARG A 53 -25.54 17.78 1.12
N MET A 54 -24.84 16.80 1.70
CA MET A 54 -24.80 15.44 1.13
C MET A 54 -26.16 14.75 1.16
N ARG A 55 -26.99 15.00 2.19
CA ARG A 55 -28.34 14.44 2.31
C ARG A 55 -29.34 15.11 1.36
N SER A 56 -29.22 16.43 1.16
CA SER A 56 -30.14 17.22 0.34
C SER A 56 -29.72 17.33 -1.12
N SER A 57 -28.46 17.01 -1.46
CA SER A 57 -28.00 17.06 -2.84
C SER A 57 -28.65 15.92 -3.63
N PRO A 58 -29.29 16.22 -4.78
CA PRO A 58 -29.77 15.17 -5.67
C PRO A 58 -28.58 14.36 -6.21
N PRO A 59 -28.78 13.07 -6.51
CA PRO A 59 -27.76 12.27 -7.17
C PRO A 59 -27.34 12.94 -8.49
N PRO A 60 -26.06 12.82 -8.89
CA PRO A 60 -25.57 13.43 -10.11
C PRO A 60 -26.39 12.96 -11.31
N ALA A 61 -26.86 13.90 -12.14
CA ALA A 61 -27.71 13.63 -13.31
C ALA A 61 -27.09 12.61 -14.29
N ASN A 62 -25.75 12.53 -14.31
CA ASN A 62 -25.01 11.50 -15.03
C ASN A 62 -24.04 10.82 -14.06
N PRO A 63 -24.30 9.56 -13.63
CA PRO A 63 -23.31 8.81 -12.88
C PRO A 63 -22.05 8.65 -13.74
N ARG A 64 -20.88 8.96 -13.16
CA ARG A 64 -19.60 8.76 -13.85
C ARG A 64 -19.52 7.30 -14.26
N LYS A 65 -19.30 7.05 -15.56
CA LYS A 65 -19.07 5.69 -16.05
C LYS A 65 -17.88 5.11 -15.27
N PRO A 66 -18.00 3.89 -14.73
CA PRO A 66 -16.88 3.26 -14.02
C PRO A 66 -15.70 3.16 -14.97
N THR A 67 -14.52 3.55 -14.48
CA THR A 67 -13.28 3.44 -15.23
C THR A 67 -13.08 1.98 -15.61
N LYS A 68 -13.15 1.67 -16.92
CA LYS A 68 -12.90 0.31 -17.39
C LYS A 68 -11.41 0.01 -17.24
N SER A 69 -11.05 -0.89 -16.34
CA SER A 69 -9.67 -1.38 -16.22
C SER A 69 -9.27 -2.12 -17.50
N ARG A 70 -8.05 -1.89 -18.01
CA ARG A 70 -7.50 -2.59 -19.19
C ARG A 70 -7.11 -4.05 -18.92
N GLY A 71 -7.22 -4.52 -17.67
CA GLY A 71 -6.94 -5.91 -17.28
C GLY A 71 -8.18 -6.82 -17.35
N LEU A 72 -7.94 -8.13 -17.34
CA LEU A 72 -9.00 -9.15 -17.21
C LEU A 72 -9.96 -8.75 -16.08
N LYS A 73 -11.26 -8.78 -16.39
CA LYS A 73 -12.33 -8.34 -15.48
C LYS A 73 -12.36 -9.25 -14.24
N GLY A 74 -11.80 -8.77 -13.14
CA GLY A 74 -11.89 -9.42 -11.83
C GLY A 74 -13.15 -9.01 -11.07
N ARG A 75 -13.55 -9.83 -10.09
CA ARG A 75 -14.54 -9.45 -9.08
C ARG A 75 -13.88 -8.53 -8.04
N THR A 76 -14.66 -7.65 -7.42
CA THR A 76 -14.20 -6.91 -6.24
C THR A 76 -14.05 -7.86 -5.05
N PRO A 77 -12.92 -7.87 -4.33
CA PRO A 77 -12.74 -8.71 -3.15
C PRO A 77 -13.74 -8.32 -2.04
N THR A 78 -14.22 -9.32 -1.29
CA THR A 78 -14.96 -9.09 -0.05
C THR A 78 -14.06 -8.50 1.03
N ALA A 79 -14.66 -8.02 2.13
CA ALA A 79 -13.89 -7.50 3.26
C ALA A 79 -12.96 -8.57 3.87
N GLU A 80 -13.40 -9.83 3.93
CA GLU A 80 -12.61 -10.94 4.44
C GLU A 80 -11.47 -11.32 3.49
N GLU A 81 -11.77 -11.45 2.19
CA GLU A 81 -10.78 -11.67 1.15
C GLU A 81 -9.67 -10.61 1.19
N LYS A 82 -10.04 -9.35 1.39
CA LYS A 82 -9.08 -8.26 1.52
C LYS A 82 -8.19 -8.39 2.77
N ARG A 83 -8.74 -8.82 3.91
CA ARG A 83 -7.94 -9.04 5.13
C ARG A 83 -6.89 -10.12 4.91
N ILE A 84 -7.31 -11.25 4.34
CA ILE A 84 -6.42 -12.37 4.02
C ILE A 84 -5.37 -11.96 2.99
N ALA A 85 -5.78 -11.35 1.88
CA ALA A 85 -4.84 -10.87 0.86
C ALA A 85 -3.81 -9.88 1.42
N ASN A 86 -4.22 -8.97 2.33
CA ASN A 86 -3.28 -8.06 3.01
C ASN A 86 -2.29 -8.80 3.91
N ALA A 87 -2.75 -9.80 4.67
CA ALA A 87 -1.88 -10.62 5.52
C ALA A 87 -0.85 -11.39 4.66
N LEU A 88 -1.30 -12.05 3.59
CA LEU A 88 -0.42 -12.73 2.64
C LEU A 88 0.57 -11.76 1.97
N GLY A 89 0.09 -10.57 1.55
CA GLY A 89 0.91 -9.56 0.90
C GLY A 89 1.93 -8.86 1.82
N SER A 90 1.85 -9.09 3.13
CA SER A 90 2.82 -8.60 4.11
C SER A 90 3.99 -9.58 4.33
N LEU A 91 3.91 -10.79 3.77
CA LEU A 91 4.95 -11.81 3.86
C LEU A 91 6.06 -11.58 2.82
N PRO A 92 7.28 -12.10 3.05
CA PRO A 92 8.28 -12.22 2.00
C PRO A 92 7.81 -13.18 0.90
N CYS A 93 8.55 -13.22 -0.21
CA CYS A 93 8.33 -14.17 -1.28
C CYS A 93 8.33 -15.60 -0.73
N ILE A 94 7.17 -16.27 -0.79
CA ILE A 94 7.01 -17.58 -0.16
C ILE A 94 7.90 -18.64 -0.83
N ALA A 95 8.14 -18.51 -2.14
CA ALA A 95 9.04 -19.38 -2.87
C ALA A 95 10.52 -19.11 -2.52
N CYS A 96 10.93 -17.86 -2.29
CA CYS A 96 12.29 -17.59 -1.77
C CYS A 96 12.45 -18.15 -0.35
N TYR A 97 11.41 -18.00 0.48
CA TYR A 97 11.44 -18.35 1.89
C TYR A 97 11.75 -19.84 2.12
N MET A 98 11.17 -20.74 1.31
CA MET A 98 11.46 -22.18 1.40
C MET A 98 12.91 -22.56 1.07
N HIS A 99 13.64 -21.69 0.36
CA HIS A 99 15.07 -21.85 0.07
C HIS A 99 15.96 -21.08 1.06
N GLY A 100 15.40 -20.59 2.17
CA GLY A 100 16.13 -19.83 3.19
C GLY A 100 16.44 -18.38 2.79
N VAL A 101 15.80 -17.85 1.73
CA VAL A 101 16.03 -16.49 1.23
C VAL A 101 14.85 -15.59 1.58
N ILE A 102 15.13 -14.44 2.20
CA ILE A 102 14.12 -13.44 2.51
C ILE A 102 14.10 -12.36 1.43
N ASN A 103 12.98 -12.25 0.70
CA ASN A 103 12.75 -11.17 -0.25
C ASN A 103 11.39 -10.51 0.03
N ASN A 104 11.42 -9.29 0.56
CA ASN A 104 10.19 -8.57 0.99
C ASN A 104 9.51 -7.79 -0.14
N VAL A 105 10.11 -7.73 -1.33
CA VAL A 105 9.54 -7.01 -2.48
C VAL A 105 8.69 -7.98 -3.30
N VAL A 106 7.39 -8.00 -2.99
CA VAL A 106 6.45 -8.98 -3.54
C VAL A 106 5.25 -8.34 -4.23
N SER A 107 4.62 -9.14 -5.07
CA SER A 107 3.28 -8.89 -5.61
C SER A 107 2.44 -10.15 -5.42
N LEU A 108 1.12 -9.98 -5.27
CA LEU A 108 0.22 -11.11 -5.07
C LEU A 108 -0.12 -11.76 -6.40
N HIS A 109 0.28 -13.02 -6.53
CA HIS A 109 -0.06 -13.92 -7.62
C HIS A 109 -1.38 -14.64 -7.33
N HIS A 110 -2.27 -14.80 -8.32
CA HIS A 110 -3.54 -15.52 -8.17
C HIS A 110 -3.40 -16.96 -8.65
N ILE A 111 -3.75 -17.94 -7.81
CA ILE A 111 -3.67 -19.37 -8.16
C ILE A 111 -4.92 -19.84 -8.92
N ASP A 112 -6.09 -19.25 -8.59
CA ASP A 112 -7.41 -19.73 -9.01
C ASP A 112 -8.26 -18.61 -9.64
N GLY A 113 -7.66 -17.90 -10.60
CA GLY A 113 -8.32 -16.81 -11.32
C GLY A 113 -8.70 -15.62 -10.43
N ARG A 114 -9.68 -14.82 -10.88
CA ARG A 114 -10.04 -13.53 -10.26
C ARG A 114 -11.55 -13.31 -10.08
N THR A 115 -12.36 -14.35 -10.32
CA THR A 115 -13.83 -14.23 -10.36
C THR A 115 -14.55 -15.20 -9.44
N ALA A 116 -13.99 -16.39 -9.22
CA ALA A 116 -14.58 -17.42 -8.35
C ALA A 116 -14.76 -16.92 -6.89
N PRO A 117 -15.67 -17.53 -6.12
CA PRO A 117 -15.71 -17.35 -4.68
C PRO A 117 -14.33 -17.62 -4.06
N ASP A 118 -13.92 -16.78 -3.11
CA ASP A 118 -12.66 -16.89 -2.38
C ASP A 118 -11.37 -16.88 -3.23
N CYS A 119 -11.42 -16.52 -4.53
CA CYS A 119 -10.23 -16.48 -5.38
C CYS A 119 -9.15 -15.51 -4.84
N HIS A 120 -9.54 -14.47 -4.11
CA HIS A 120 -8.61 -13.54 -3.47
C HIS A 120 -8.02 -14.06 -2.14
N LYS A 121 -8.56 -15.16 -1.60
CA LYS A 121 -7.94 -15.90 -0.49
C LYS A 121 -6.81 -16.82 -0.99
N LYS A 122 -6.81 -17.15 -2.30
CA LYS A 122 -5.89 -18.10 -2.93
C LYS A 122 -4.80 -17.36 -3.72
N GLN A 123 -3.96 -16.62 -3.00
CA GLN A 123 -2.89 -15.82 -3.58
C GLN A 123 -1.54 -16.11 -2.95
N LEU A 124 -0.46 -16.03 -3.73
CA LEU A 124 0.92 -16.20 -3.25
C LEU A 124 1.66 -14.86 -3.27
N PRO A 125 2.37 -14.49 -2.18
CA PRO A 125 3.33 -13.39 -2.23
C PRO A 125 4.57 -13.87 -2.98
N LEU A 126 4.79 -13.35 -4.19
CA LEU A 126 5.93 -13.72 -5.04
C LEU A 126 6.74 -12.48 -5.42
N CYS A 127 8.07 -12.62 -5.39
CA CYS A 127 8.96 -11.60 -5.92
C CYS A 127 8.88 -11.54 -7.46
N ASN A 128 9.45 -10.49 -8.06
CA ASN A 128 9.42 -10.29 -9.51
C ASN A 128 9.88 -11.52 -10.31
N TRP A 129 10.93 -12.20 -9.81
CA TRP A 129 11.57 -13.34 -10.47
C TRP A 129 10.84 -14.67 -10.27
N HIS A 130 9.99 -14.75 -9.25
CA HIS A 130 9.10 -15.90 -9.04
C HIS A 130 7.70 -15.66 -9.59
N HIS A 131 7.33 -14.40 -9.89
CA HIS A 131 6.02 -14.06 -10.42
C HIS A 131 6.01 -14.02 -11.96
N GLN A 132 6.72 -13.06 -12.58
CA GLN A 132 6.46 -12.70 -13.98
C GLN A 132 7.69 -12.63 -14.89
N TYR A 133 8.86 -12.30 -14.37
CA TYR A 133 10.05 -12.11 -15.22
C TYR A 133 11.10 -13.16 -14.90
N ALA A 134 11.83 -13.61 -15.91
CA ALA A 134 12.96 -14.50 -15.69
C ALA A 134 14.17 -13.72 -15.20
N ALA A 135 14.80 -14.18 -14.12
CA ALA A 135 16.09 -13.65 -13.70
C ALA A 135 17.16 -13.90 -14.80
N PRO A 136 18.22 -13.07 -14.85
CA PRO A 136 19.30 -13.27 -15.80
C PRO A 136 19.88 -14.69 -15.74
N PRO A 137 20.28 -15.30 -16.88
CA PRO A 137 20.75 -16.68 -16.92
C PRO A 137 21.86 -17.01 -15.93
N GLU A 138 22.80 -16.08 -15.72
CA GLU A 138 23.90 -16.19 -14.77
C GLU A 138 23.42 -16.28 -13.31
N ILE A 139 22.35 -15.56 -12.96
CA ILE A 139 21.73 -15.63 -11.64
C ILE A 139 21.00 -16.96 -11.47
N ARG A 140 20.30 -17.44 -12.52
CA ARG A 140 19.62 -18.74 -12.48
C ARG A 140 20.57 -19.92 -12.43
N LYS A 141 21.82 -19.78 -12.88
CA LYS A 141 22.85 -20.81 -12.67
C LYS A 141 23.21 -20.97 -11.18
N ILE A 142 23.19 -19.87 -10.43
CA ILE A 142 23.47 -19.86 -8.99
C ILE A 142 22.22 -20.26 -8.19
N TYR A 143 21.05 -19.80 -8.64
CA TYR A 143 19.74 -20.08 -8.03
C TYR A 143 18.81 -20.75 -9.05
N PRO A 144 18.95 -22.06 -9.31
CA PRO A 144 18.16 -22.75 -10.33
C PRO A 144 16.65 -22.67 -10.09
N TRP A 145 16.22 -22.56 -8.83
CA TRP A 145 14.83 -22.45 -8.41
C TRP A 145 14.20 -21.06 -8.61
N LEU A 146 14.99 -20.05 -8.99
CA LEU A 146 14.55 -18.68 -9.22
C LEU A 146 13.96 -18.52 -10.64
N VAL A 147 12.81 -19.17 -10.85
CA VAL A 147 12.06 -19.16 -12.11
C VAL A 147 10.66 -18.58 -11.90
N PRO A 148 10.08 -17.86 -12.86
CA PRO A 148 8.77 -17.24 -12.69
C PRO A 148 7.64 -18.26 -12.88
N VAL A 149 6.55 -18.13 -12.11
CA VAL A 149 5.34 -18.98 -12.26
C VAL A 149 4.60 -18.67 -13.56
N HIS A 150 4.60 -17.41 -13.99
CA HIS A 150 4.22 -17.02 -15.35
C HIS A 150 5.47 -17.12 -16.23
N ALA A 151 5.39 -17.93 -17.28
CA ALA A 151 6.53 -18.13 -18.18
C ALA A 151 6.94 -16.80 -18.83
N ASP A 152 8.25 -16.54 -18.84
CA ASP A 152 8.87 -15.43 -19.55
C ASP A 152 9.69 -15.99 -20.71
N GLY A 153 9.10 -15.94 -21.91
CA GLY A 153 9.57 -16.70 -23.06
C GLY A 153 9.55 -18.21 -22.76
N ASN A 154 10.73 -18.84 -22.78
CA ASN A 154 10.91 -20.28 -22.55
C ASN A 154 11.37 -20.61 -21.12
N VAL A 155 11.32 -19.65 -20.18
CA VAL A 155 11.81 -19.82 -18.81
C VAL A 155 10.65 -19.78 -17.82
N GLY A 156 10.61 -20.76 -16.91
CA GLY A 156 9.59 -20.85 -15.87
C GLY A 156 8.29 -21.45 -16.37
N GLY A 157 7.18 -20.88 -15.91
CA GLY A 157 5.87 -21.49 -16.06
C GLY A 157 5.54 -22.43 -14.90
N LYS A 158 4.25 -22.61 -14.64
CA LYS A 158 3.70 -23.35 -13.49
C LYS A 158 4.35 -24.72 -13.27
N SER A 159 4.57 -25.50 -14.33
CA SER A 159 5.16 -26.84 -14.24
C SER A 159 6.62 -26.81 -13.78
N GLU A 160 7.45 -25.93 -14.37
CA GLU A 160 8.85 -25.80 -13.98
C GLU A 160 8.99 -25.16 -12.60
N PHE A 161 8.20 -24.11 -12.32
CA PHE A 161 8.12 -23.47 -11.02
C PHE A 161 7.80 -24.50 -9.92
N SER A 162 6.78 -25.35 -10.13
CA SER A 162 6.39 -26.36 -9.14
C SER A 162 7.47 -27.43 -8.94
N ARG A 163 8.16 -27.84 -10.02
CA ARG A 163 9.24 -28.83 -9.99
C ARG A 163 10.46 -28.35 -9.18
N LEU A 164 10.78 -27.07 -9.26
CA LEU A 164 11.97 -26.48 -8.61
C LEU A 164 11.66 -25.83 -7.25
N ASN A 165 10.38 -25.63 -6.95
CA ASN A 165 9.91 -25.08 -5.69
C ASN A 165 8.90 -26.07 -5.07
N LYS A 166 7.62 -25.67 -4.99
CA LYS A 166 6.49 -26.49 -4.56
C LYS A 166 5.26 -26.17 -5.43
N PRO A 167 4.27 -27.07 -5.52
CA PRO A 167 2.97 -26.74 -6.10
C PRO A 167 2.35 -25.50 -5.43
N GLU A 168 1.63 -24.69 -6.21
CA GLU A 168 1.05 -23.44 -5.71
C GLU A 168 0.12 -23.64 -4.51
N GLY A 169 -0.61 -24.77 -4.46
CA GLY A 169 -1.48 -25.12 -3.33
C GLY A 169 -0.69 -25.35 -2.03
N ASP A 170 0.46 -26.00 -2.12
CA ASP A 170 1.31 -26.27 -0.95
C ASP A 170 1.98 -24.99 -0.46
N LEU A 171 2.43 -24.12 -1.39
CA LEU A 171 2.93 -22.79 -1.03
C LEU A 171 1.86 -21.91 -0.41
N LEU A 172 0.59 -22.09 -0.79
CA LEU A 172 -0.51 -21.37 -0.16
C LEU A 172 -0.67 -21.82 1.30
N VAL A 173 -0.59 -23.12 1.58
CA VAL A 173 -0.61 -23.64 2.96
C VAL A 173 0.56 -23.07 3.76
N ASP A 174 1.77 -23.08 3.22
CA ASP A 174 2.95 -22.50 3.87
C ASP A 174 2.75 -21.01 4.17
N ALA A 175 2.20 -20.24 3.22
CA ALA A 175 1.91 -18.82 3.40
C ALA A 175 0.84 -18.59 4.48
N TYR A 176 -0.19 -19.43 4.54
CA TYR A 176 -1.23 -19.34 5.56
C TYR A 176 -0.69 -19.66 6.96
N LEU A 177 0.16 -20.69 7.08
CA LEU A 177 0.85 -21.01 8.33
C LEU A 177 1.69 -19.81 8.79
N LEU A 178 2.51 -19.26 7.89
CA LEU A 178 3.40 -18.15 8.21
C LEU A 178 2.65 -16.86 8.58
N ALA A 179 1.49 -16.62 7.96
CA ALA A 179 0.62 -15.49 8.27
C ALA A 179 -0.22 -15.70 9.54
N GLY A 180 -0.17 -16.88 10.19
CA GLY A 180 -1.02 -17.19 11.34
C GLY A 180 -2.51 -17.25 11.01
N LEU A 181 -2.85 -17.66 9.78
CA LEU A 181 -4.23 -17.73 9.28
C LEU A 181 -4.85 -19.12 9.38
N LEU A 182 -4.03 -20.15 9.68
CA LEU A 182 -4.53 -21.48 10.03
C LEU A 182 -4.82 -21.51 11.52
N VAL A 183 -6.11 -21.60 11.84
CA VAL A 183 -6.66 -21.80 13.18
C VAL A 183 -7.04 -23.27 13.35
#